data_AF-A0A502F320-F1
#
_entry.id   AF-A0A502F320-F1
#
_cell.length_a   1.000
_cell.length_b   1.000
_cell.length_c   1.000
_cell.angle_alpha   90.00
_cell.angle_beta   90.00
_cell.angle_gamma   90.00
#
_symmetry.space_group_name_H-M   'P 1'
#
loop_
_entity.id
_entity.type
_entity.pdbx_description
1 polymer ?
#
loop_
_entity_poly.entity_id
_entity_poly.type
_entity_poly.pdbx_seq_one_letter_code
_entity_poly.pdbx_strand_id
1 'polypeptide(L)'
;MYTKNTLLKRGIERNLEIIGEAVSRILKENTEFEITNARRIIGLRNQIIHAYDSISDENIWSIVIKHLPNLKTEIEEKINNSTL
;
A
#
# COMPACT_ATOMS: atom_id res chain seq x y z
N MET A 1 -6.11 -20.49 1.65
CA MET A 1 -5.51 -19.48 0.76
C MET A 1 -6.56 -18.42 0.50
N TYR A 2 -6.27 -17.13 0.73
CA TYR A 2 -7.27 -16.05 0.73
C TYR A 2 -8.03 -15.90 -0.62
N THR A 3 -7.43 -16.42 -1.68
CA THR A 3 -7.94 -16.47 -3.06
C THR A 3 -9.24 -17.25 -3.23
N LYS A 4 -9.59 -18.15 -2.31
CA LYS A 4 -10.88 -18.87 -2.33
C LYS A 4 -12.07 -18.02 -1.86
N ASN A 5 -11.81 -16.83 -1.33
CA ASN A 5 -12.85 -15.90 -0.87
C ASN A 5 -12.72 -14.58 -1.64
N THR A 6 -13.55 -14.41 -2.67
CA THR A 6 -13.56 -13.22 -3.54
C THR A 6 -13.83 -11.93 -2.76
N LEU A 7 -14.65 -11.98 -1.70
CA LEU A 7 -14.91 -10.81 -0.86
C LEU A 7 -13.66 -10.38 -0.10
N LEU A 8 -12.93 -11.35 0.47
CA LEU A 8 -11.67 -11.10 1.17
C LEU A 8 -10.61 -10.55 0.21
N LYS A 9 -10.47 -11.13 -0.98
CA LYS A 9 -9.55 -10.64 -2.02
C LYS A 9 -9.84 -9.17 -2.37
N ARG A 10 -11.09 -8.85 -2.71
CA ARG A 10 -11.50 -7.47 -3.04
C ARG A 10 -11.30 -6.51 -1.88
N GLY A 11 -11.54 -6.95 -0.64
CA GLY A 11 -11.28 -6.15 0.56
C GLY A 11 -9.80 -5.81 0.72
N ILE A 12 -8.91 -6.78 0.49
CA ILE A 12 -7.45 -6.57 0.55
C ILE A 12 -7.02 -5.58 -0.55
N GLU A 13 -7.45 -5.80 -1.80
CA GLU A 13 -7.13 -4.92 -2.94
C GLU A 13 -7.59 -3.49 -2.67
N ARG A 14 -8.82 -3.32 -2.17
CA ARG A 14 -9.37 -2.01 -1.84
C ARG A 14 -8.57 -1.30 -0.74
N ASN A 15 -8.11 -2.02 0.27
CA ASN A 15 -7.27 -1.44 1.32
C ASN A 15 -5.92 -0.99 0.75
N LEU A 16 -5.31 -1.77 -0.15
CA LEU A 16 -4.07 -1.40 -0.83
C LEU A 16 -4.24 -0.15 -1.72
N GLU A 17 -5.37 -0.01 -2.40
CA GLU A 17 -5.71 1.22 -3.14
C GLU A 17 -5.77 2.45 -2.23
N ILE A 18 -6.45 2.33 -1.08
CA ILE A 18 -6.61 3.43 -0.11
C ILE A 18 -5.25 3.86 0.43
N ILE A 19 -4.38 2.90 0.76
CA ILE A 19 -3.01 3.18 1.20
C ILE A 19 -2.23 3.93 0.10
N GLY A 20 -2.32 3.49 -1.15
CA GLY A 20 -1.66 4.16 -2.26
C GLY A 20 -2.13 5.59 -2.51
N GLU A 21 -3.44 5.83 -2.38
CA GLU A 21 -4.01 7.18 -2.45
C GLU A 21 -3.53 8.05 -1.29
N ALA A 22 -3.48 7.53 -0.07
CA ALA A 22 -2.99 8.26 1.10
C ALA A 22 -1.52 8.69 0.93
N VAL A 23 -0.65 7.77 0.50
CA VAL A 23 0.76 8.09 0.22
C VAL A 23 0.88 9.16 -0.87
N SER A 24 0.06 9.08 -1.92
CA SER A 24 0.05 10.10 -2.98
C SER A 24 -0.34 11.48 -2.47
N ARG A 25 -1.29 11.57 -1.52
CA ARG A 25 -1.73 12.83 -0.93
C ARG A 25 -0.66 13.43 -0.03
N ILE A 26 -0.05 12.62 0.83
CA ILE A 26 1.02 13.05 1.73
C ILE A 26 2.17 13.67 0.91
N LEU A 27 2.63 13.00 -0.14
CA LEU A 27 3.71 13.52 -0.98
C LEU A 27 3.33 14.76 -1.80
N LYS A 28 2.03 14.96 -2.07
CA LYS A 28 1.53 16.17 -2.74
C LYS A 28 1.51 17.37 -1.79
N GLU A 29 1.18 17.14 -0.52
CA GLU A 29 1.14 18.19 0.51
C GLU A 29 2.55 18.52 1.03
N ASN A 30 3.39 17.51 1.18
CA ASN A 30 4.78 17.65 1.62
C ASN A 30 5.69 16.75 0.79
N THR A 31 6.36 17.35 -0.20
CA THR A 31 7.28 16.62 -1.10
C THR A 31 8.56 16.15 -0.40
N GLU A 32 8.90 16.72 0.75
CA GLU A 32 10.07 16.34 1.56
C GLU A 32 9.74 15.18 2.53
N PHE A 33 8.47 14.80 2.66
CA PHE A 33 8.08 13.68 3.51
C PHE A 33 8.53 12.35 2.87
N GLU A 34 9.64 11.81 3.35
CA GLU A 34 10.18 10.56 2.81
C GLU A 34 9.37 9.35 3.29
N ILE A 35 8.86 8.56 2.34
CA ILE A 35 8.29 7.23 2.58
C ILE A 35 9.03 6.23 1.70
N THR A 36 9.52 5.17 2.30
CA THR A 36 10.24 4.11 1.61
C THR A 36 9.34 3.46 0.57
N ASN A 37 9.85 3.30 -0.67
CA ASN A 37 9.09 2.74 -1.80
C ASN A 37 7.81 3.51 -2.19
N ALA A 38 7.62 4.78 -1.82
CA ALA A 38 6.39 5.53 -2.10
C ALA A 38 5.91 5.46 -3.57
N ARG A 39 6.83 5.60 -4.52
CA ARG A 39 6.53 5.47 -5.97
C ARG A 39 5.95 4.09 -6.32
N ARG A 40 6.46 3.02 -5.70
CA ARG A 40 5.95 1.65 -5.94
C ARG A 40 4.58 1.45 -5.29
N ILE A 41 4.33 2.05 -4.13
CA ILE A 41 3.02 2.00 -3.45
C ILE A 41 1.95 2.72 -4.30
N ILE A 42 2.27 3.91 -4.83
CA ILE A 42 1.38 4.63 -5.76
C ILE A 42 1.21 3.83 -7.06
N GLY A 43 2.29 3.24 -7.58
CA GLY A 43 2.25 2.37 -8.75
C GLY A 43 1.34 1.15 -8.57
N LEU A 44 1.38 0.51 -7.40
CA LEU A 44 0.52 -0.63 -7.07
C LEU A 44 -0.95 -0.24 -7.13
N ARG A 45 -1.33 0.91 -6.57
CA ARG A 45 -2.70 1.44 -6.68
C ARG A 45 -3.13 1.53 -8.15
N ASN A 46 -2.29 2.11 -9.01
CA ASN A 46 -2.62 2.25 -10.43
C ASN A 46 -2.78 0.89 -11.11
N GLN A 47 -1.95 -0.08 -10.74
CA GLN A 47 -2.07 -1.45 -11.26
C GLN A 47 -3.37 -2.12 -10.81
N ILE A 48 -3.78 -1.96 -9.54
CA ILE A 48 -5.04 -2.54 -9.03
C ILE A 48 -6.25 -1.92 -9.74
N ILE A 49 -6.23 -0.62 -10.07
CA ILE A 49 -7.35 0.05 -10.73
C ILE A 49 -7.41 -0.27 -12.24
N HIS A 50 -6.27 -0.30 -12.93
CA HIS A 50 -6.24 -0.34 -14.40
C HIS A 50 -5.82 -1.67 -15.00
N ALA A 51 -5.13 -2.53 -14.24
CA ALA A 51 -4.52 -3.75 -14.72
C ALA A 51 -4.84 -4.95 -13.80
N TYR A 52 -6.00 -4.92 -13.14
CA TYR A 52 -6.43 -5.94 -12.17
C TYR A 52 -6.40 -7.37 -12.71
N ASP A 53 -6.70 -7.56 -14.00
CA ASP A 53 -6.64 -8.87 -14.67
C ASP A 53 -5.22 -9.44 -14.78
N SER A 54 -4.19 -8.60 -14.71
CA SER A 54 -2.78 -8.99 -14.83
C SER A 54 -2.06 -9.15 -13.49
N ILE A 55 -2.73 -8.84 -12.38
CA ILE A 55 -2.15 -8.93 -11.05
C ILE A 55 -2.26 -10.36 -10.54
N SER A 56 -1.11 -10.96 -10.22
CA SER A 56 -1.10 -12.27 -9.56
C SER A 56 -1.44 -12.15 -8.08
N ASP A 57 -2.26 -13.08 -7.60
CA ASP A 57 -2.60 -13.19 -6.17
C ASP A 57 -1.35 -13.41 -5.30
N GLU A 58 -0.33 -14.09 -5.82
CA GLU A 58 0.94 -14.29 -5.14
C GLU A 58 1.70 -12.97 -4.93
N ASN A 59 1.65 -12.06 -5.90
CA ASN A 59 2.28 -10.74 -5.77
C ASN A 59 1.56 -9.91 -4.70
N ILE A 60 0.22 -9.87 -4.72
CA ILE A 60 -0.57 -9.19 -3.69
C ILE A 60 -0.28 -9.77 -2.31
N TRP A 61 -0.26 -11.09 -2.19
CA TRP A 61 0.03 -11.74 -0.92
C TRP A 61 1.43 -11.43 -0.43
N SER A 62 2.45 -11.44 -1.31
CA SER A 62 3.81 -11.04 -0.96
C SER A 62 3.88 -9.60 -0.45
N ILE A 63 3.10 -8.69 -1.03
CA ILE A 63 3.02 -7.30 -0.56
C ILE A 63 2.42 -7.24 0.85
N VAL A 64 1.29 -7.91 1.07
CA VAL A 64 0.60 -7.93 2.36
C VAL A 64 1.50 -8.51 3.46
N ILE A 65 2.24 -9.58 3.20
CA ILE A 65 3.03 -10.25 4.24
C ILE A 65 4.44 -9.67 4.41
N LYS A 66 5.08 -9.12 3.35
CA LYS A 66 6.48 -8.68 3.39
C LYS A 66 6.67 -7.18 3.43
N HIS A 67 5.80 -6.42 2.77
CA HIS A 67 6.01 -4.99 2.54
C HIS A 67 5.11 -4.12 3.42
N LEU A 68 3.86 -4.52 3.62
CA LEU A 68 2.92 -3.78 4.43
C LEU A 68 3.34 -3.66 5.91
N PRO A 69 3.92 -4.68 6.56
CA PRO A 69 4.40 -4.53 7.94
C PRO A 69 5.51 -3.48 8.07
N ASN A 70 6.45 -3.45 7.12
CA ASN A 70 7.54 -2.48 7.14
C ASN A 70 7.03 -1.06 6.93
N LEU A 71 6.09 -0.85 6.00
CA LEU A 71 5.44 0.45 5.81
C LEU A 71 4.72 0.89 7.08
N LYS A 72 4.00 -0.03 7.74
CA LYS A 72 3.32 0.27 9.00
C LYS A 72 4.31 0.76 10.06
N THR A 73 5.40 0.02 10.28
CA THR A 73 6.44 0.40 11.24
C THR A 73 7.05 1.77 10.92
N GLU A 74 7.41 2.01 9.66
CA GLU A 74 7.97 3.30 9.22
C GLU A 74 7.03 4.48 9.51
N ILE A 75 5.73 4.32 9.24
CA ILE A 75 4.74 5.38 9.47
C ILE A 75 4.52 5.58 10.98
N GLU A 76 4.44 4.50 11.77
CA GLU A 76 4.33 4.58 13.22
C GLU A 76 5.54 5.30 13.85
N GLU A 77 6.75 5.00 13.39
CA GLU A 77 7.98 5.69 13.81
C GLU A 77 7.94 7.19 13.48
N LYS A 78 7.53 7.56 12.27
CA LYS A 78 7.42 8.97 11.86
C LYS A 78 6.38 9.74 12.67
N ILE A 79 5.23 9.12 12.99
CA ILE A 79 4.20 9.75 13.84
C ILE A 79 4.71 9.93 15.26
N ASN A 80 5.32 8.90 15.86
CA ASN A 80 5.82 8.97 17.23
C ASN A 80 6.95 9.99 17.38
N ASN A 81 7.85 10.08 16.39
CA ASN A 81 8.93 11.06 16.36
C ASN A 81 8.45 12.50 16.10
N SER A 82 7.23 12.70 15.59
CA SER A 82 6.63 14.03 15.40
C SER A 82 5.96 14.56 16.69
N THR A 83 6.03 13.81 17.79
CA THR A 83 5.44 14.16 19.09
C THR A 83 6.47 14.65 20.13
N LEU A 84 7.68 14.99 19.68
CA LEU A 84 8.75 15.64 20.45
C LEU A 84 8.96 17.07 19.93
#